data_AF-A0A660MZX6-F1
#
_entry.id   AF-A0A660MZX6-F1
#
_cell.length_a   1.000
_cell.length_b   1.000
_cell.length_c   1.000
_cell.angle_alpha   90.00
_cell.angle_beta   90.00
_cell.angle_gamma   90.00
#
_symmetry.space_group_name_H-M   'P 1'
#
loop_
_entity.id
_entity.type
_entity.pdbx_description
1 polymer ?
#
loop_
_entity_poly.entity_id
_entity_poly.type
_entity_poly.pdbx_seq_one_letter_code
_entity_poly.pdbx_strand_id
1 'polypeptide(L)'
;MVAYAYRDSSRTDTLQAKDAKHSDKSATFYCPNPDCDAELTICNLGEHAYFSAKPSKPHITYCEHASHANNYHRYDEASFDFEKMLAGLLIPTLGNPPTTQSQSNTARKSSQTTSFSSIRTLRMLYILCKNKQINDEYNGNIIGRMLLDNRSQPIFFKKGVFGNAVIECISWKYDETKHEIWARLQNQSYTFVLKFEHTDLYQNIKQLIQKHAPATYGFKNVQLVIAGTWFKYQNKFNHFETIIASKKQIIAV
;
A
#
# COMPACT_ATOMS: atom_id res chain seq x y z
N MET A 1 16.65 -2.29 3.11
CA MET A 1 17.90 -1.67 3.60
C MET A 1 17.50 -0.71 4.69
N VAL A 2 18.07 -0.87 5.88
CA VAL A 2 17.73 -0.05 7.04
C VAL A 2 18.98 0.69 7.51
N ALA A 3 18.85 2.00 7.75
CA ALA A 3 19.96 2.85 8.16
C ALA A 3 20.30 2.70 9.66
N TYR A 4 19.41 2.09 10.44
CA TYR A 4 19.61 1.79 11.85
C TYR A 4 18.85 0.53 12.25
N ALA A 5 19.26 -0.10 13.34
CA ALA A 5 18.60 -1.27 13.91
C ALA A 5 18.76 -1.27 15.44
N TYR A 6 18.03 -2.14 16.13
CA TYR A 6 18.20 -2.33 17.58
C TYR A 6 19.15 -3.49 17.88
N ARG A 7 19.97 -3.34 18.93
CA ARG A 7 20.87 -4.40 19.40
C ARG A 7 20.12 -5.47 20.21
N ASP A 8 18.98 -5.11 20.78
CA ASP A 8 18.15 -5.94 21.65
C ASP A 8 16.72 -6.10 21.11
N SER A 9 16.08 -7.23 21.43
CA SER A 9 14.71 -7.52 21.01
C SER A 9 13.66 -6.64 21.68
N SER A 10 13.98 -6.08 22.87
CA SER A 10 13.16 -5.08 23.55
C SER A 10 13.22 -3.69 22.90
N ARG A 11 14.07 -3.50 21.89
CA ARG A 11 14.21 -2.27 21.11
C ARG A 11 14.51 -1.05 21.99
N THR A 12 15.56 -1.17 22.82
CA THR A 12 15.99 -0.12 23.75
C THR A 12 17.34 0.50 23.38
N ASP A 13 18.20 -0.24 22.68
CA ASP A 13 19.54 0.19 22.27
C ASP A 13 19.65 0.20 20.74
N THR A 14 19.92 1.38 20.17
CA THR A 14 19.99 1.58 18.71
C THR A 14 21.43 1.64 18.20
N LEU A 15 21.66 1.07 17.02
CA LEU A 15 22.88 1.23 16.25
C LEU A 15 22.57 1.81 14.87
N GLN A 16 23.17 2.96 14.56
CA GLN A 16 23.22 3.47 13.20
C GLN A 16 24.21 2.64 12.37
N ALA A 17 23.84 2.29 11.14
CA ALA A 17 24.66 1.41 10.29
C ALA A 17 26.05 2.03 10.03
N LYS A 18 26.11 3.35 9.82
CA LYS A 18 27.36 4.10 9.64
C LYS A 18 28.33 4.00 10.82
N ASP A 19 27.81 3.73 12.02
CA ASP A 19 28.58 3.65 13.27
C ASP A 19 28.91 2.19 13.64
N ALA A 20 28.50 1.23 12.81
CA ALA A 20 28.78 -0.19 13.01
C ALA A 20 30.27 -0.51 12.86
N LYS A 21 30.77 -1.45 13.68
CA LYS A 21 32.16 -1.88 13.72
C LYS A 21 32.32 -3.27 13.10
N HIS A 22 33.56 -3.67 12.85
CA HIS A 22 33.86 -5.03 12.37
C HIS A 22 33.31 -6.13 13.29
N SER A 23 33.31 -5.91 14.61
CA SER A 23 32.72 -6.83 15.59
C SER A 23 31.22 -7.02 15.43
N ASP A 24 30.51 -6.06 14.83
CA ASP A 24 29.06 -6.11 14.65
C ASP A 24 28.64 -7.03 13.48
N LYS A 25 29.56 -7.44 12.58
CA LYS A 25 29.24 -8.26 11.40
C LYS A 25 28.65 -9.64 11.73
N SER A 26 29.03 -10.23 12.86
CA SER A 26 28.50 -11.52 13.34
C SER A 26 27.33 -11.36 14.30
N ALA A 27 26.98 -10.14 14.69
CA ALA A 27 25.90 -9.87 15.63
C ALA A 27 24.52 -9.95 14.96
N THR A 28 23.52 -10.19 15.79
CA THR A 28 22.11 -10.14 15.40
C THR A 28 21.52 -8.83 15.88
N PHE A 29 20.79 -8.16 14.99
CA PHE A 29 20.06 -6.93 15.28
C PHE A 29 18.57 -7.14 15.03
N TYR A 30 17.75 -6.18 15.44
CA TYR A 30 16.30 -6.27 15.37
C TYR A 30 15.71 -5.11 14.56
N CYS A 31 14.65 -5.41 13.82
CA CYS A 31 13.90 -4.42 13.03
C CYS A 31 13.38 -3.28 13.92
N PRO A 32 13.46 -2.01 13.46
CA PRO A 32 12.92 -0.91 14.24
C PRO A 32 11.39 -0.92 14.39
N ASN A 33 10.67 -1.57 13.49
CA ASN A 33 9.23 -1.76 13.65
C ASN A 33 8.97 -2.72 14.84
N PRO A 34 8.26 -2.28 15.90
CA PRO A 34 8.01 -3.07 17.10
C PRO A 34 7.18 -4.33 16.83
N ASP A 35 6.35 -4.32 15.80
CA ASP A 35 5.51 -5.46 15.41
C ASP A 35 6.25 -6.44 14.46
N CYS A 36 7.49 -6.12 14.06
CA CYS A 36 8.28 -6.91 13.13
C CYS A 36 9.43 -7.65 13.84
N ASP A 37 9.31 -8.97 13.94
CA ASP A 37 10.33 -9.85 14.56
C ASP A 37 11.50 -10.20 13.62
N ALA A 38 11.78 -9.34 12.63
CA ALA A 38 12.87 -9.61 11.71
C ALA A 38 14.22 -9.43 12.40
N GLU A 39 15.08 -10.42 12.22
CA GLU A 39 16.48 -10.33 12.62
C GLU A 39 17.28 -9.77 11.46
N LEU A 40 18.10 -8.77 11.75
CA LEU A 40 18.94 -8.09 10.78
C LEU A 40 20.42 -8.41 11.00
N THR A 41 21.19 -8.32 9.93
CA THR A 41 22.65 -8.30 9.97
C THR A 41 23.18 -7.06 9.26
N ILE A 42 24.34 -6.58 9.70
CA ILE A 42 25.04 -5.48 9.04
C ILE A 42 25.72 -6.00 7.76
N CYS A 43 25.32 -5.49 6.60
CA CYS A 43 25.82 -5.98 5.31
C CYS A 43 27.15 -5.33 4.90
N ASN A 44 27.33 -4.05 5.24
CA ASN A 44 28.51 -3.28 4.89
C ASN A 44 28.90 -2.33 6.03
N LEU A 45 30.12 -1.82 6.02
CA LEU A 45 30.63 -0.85 7.00
C LEU A 45 31.01 0.46 6.32
N GLY A 46 31.13 1.54 7.09
CA GLY A 46 31.46 2.87 6.58
C GLY A 46 30.28 3.55 5.87
N GLU A 47 30.55 4.30 4.80
CA GLU A 47 29.57 5.18 4.16
C GLU A 47 28.37 4.46 3.55
N HIS A 48 28.56 3.23 3.06
CA HIS A 48 27.51 2.42 2.44
C HIS A 48 26.97 1.33 3.37
N ALA A 49 27.14 1.51 4.68
CA ALA A 49 26.65 0.59 5.68
C ALA A 49 25.12 0.55 5.73
N TYR A 50 24.54 -0.65 5.80
CA TYR A 50 23.11 -0.85 5.99
C TYR A 50 22.82 -2.21 6.61
N PHE A 51 21.67 -2.32 7.25
CA PHE A 51 21.14 -3.58 7.75
C PHE A 51 20.17 -4.22 6.75
N SER A 52 20.20 -5.56 6.69
CA SER A 52 19.25 -6.38 5.93
C SER A 52 18.73 -7.52 6.79
N ALA A 53 17.47 -7.91 6.55
CA ALA A 53 16.88 -9.05 7.23
C ALA A 53 17.54 -10.36 6.80
N LYS A 54 17.68 -11.27 7.77
CA LYS A 54 18.10 -12.64 7.54
C LYS A 54 16.99 -13.39 6.79
N PRO A 55 17.34 -14.29 5.84
CA PRO A 55 16.33 -15.12 5.17
C PRO A 55 15.51 -16.00 6.13
N SER A 56 16.09 -16.41 7.27
CA SER A 56 15.44 -17.25 8.29
C SER A 56 14.44 -16.50 9.17
N LYS A 57 14.57 -15.18 9.29
CA LYS A 57 13.71 -14.30 10.10
C LYS A 57 13.43 -13.01 9.31
N PRO A 58 12.68 -13.13 8.20
CA PRO A 58 12.43 -12.00 7.29
C PRO A 58 11.48 -10.98 7.93
N HIS A 59 11.38 -9.81 7.30
CA HIS A 59 10.35 -8.83 7.63
C HIS A 59 8.94 -9.38 7.45
N ILE A 60 8.03 -8.94 8.33
CA ILE A 60 6.60 -9.11 8.12
C ILE A 60 6.17 -8.37 6.85
N THR A 61 5.05 -8.80 6.27
CA THR A 61 4.47 -8.15 5.09
C THR A 61 4.17 -6.66 5.41
N TYR A 62 4.53 -5.77 4.50
CA TYR A 62 4.37 -4.30 4.59
C TYR A 62 5.16 -3.59 5.69
N CYS A 63 6.15 -4.25 6.29
CA CYS A 63 7.14 -3.54 7.09
C CYS A 63 7.78 -2.39 6.27
N GLU A 64 7.75 -1.19 6.83
CA GLU A 64 8.31 0.05 6.32
C GLU A 64 9.84 -0.02 6.15
N HIS A 65 10.49 -0.92 6.88
CA HIS A 65 11.93 -1.17 6.82
C HIS A 65 12.32 -2.28 5.82
N ALA A 66 11.36 -3.05 5.30
CA ALA A 66 11.66 -4.15 4.37
C ALA A 66 12.26 -3.68 3.05
N SER A 67 11.90 -2.49 2.59
CA SER A 67 12.41 -1.89 1.36
C SER A 67 12.29 -0.37 1.39
N HIS A 68 13.19 0.32 0.68
CA HIS A 68 13.04 1.75 0.42
C HIS A 68 11.70 2.11 -0.24
N ALA A 69 11.12 1.18 -1.00
CA ALA A 69 9.81 1.34 -1.62
C ALA A 69 8.64 1.28 -0.60
N ASN A 70 8.91 0.89 0.65
CA ASN A 70 7.92 0.83 1.73
C ASN A 70 8.12 1.95 2.77
N ASN A 71 9.22 2.69 2.72
CA ASN A 71 9.51 3.71 3.71
C ASN A 71 8.62 4.95 3.48
N TYR A 72 7.51 5.05 4.20
CA TYR A 72 6.59 6.19 4.11
C TYR A 72 7.09 7.43 4.88
N HIS A 73 8.06 7.29 5.78
CA HIS A 73 8.64 8.42 6.54
C HIS A 73 9.45 9.39 5.67
N ARG A 74 9.75 9.03 4.42
CA ARG A 74 10.39 9.93 3.45
C ARG A 74 9.46 10.99 2.86
N TYR A 75 8.15 10.88 3.09
CA TYR A 75 7.14 11.79 2.56
C TYR A 75 6.81 12.85 3.61
N ASP A 76 6.49 14.05 3.15
CA ASP A 76 6.05 15.13 4.05
C ASP A 76 4.59 14.93 4.44
N GLU A 77 4.35 14.63 5.72
CA GLU A 77 3.02 14.47 6.30
C GLU A 77 2.18 15.74 6.12
N ALA A 78 2.75 16.94 6.33
CA ALA A 78 1.99 18.20 6.24
C ALA A 78 1.43 18.44 4.82
N SER A 79 2.11 17.90 3.80
CA SER A 79 1.67 17.95 2.40
C SER A 79 0.63 16.90 2.01
N PHE A 80 0.27 15.98 2.92
CA PHE A 80 -0.63 14.86 2.60
C PHE A 80 -2.10 15.25 2.61
N ASP A 81 -2.77 15.07 1.48
CA ASP A 81 -4.20 15.27 1.35
C ASP A 81 -4.83 13.98 0.83
N PHE A 82 -5.56 13.29 1.71
CA PHE A 82 -6.14 11.98 1.40
C PHE A 82 -7.10 12.03 0.21
N GLU A 83 -7.95 13.05 0.17
CA GLU A 83 -8.96 13.23 -0.89
C GLU A 83 -8.30 13.50 -2.24
N LYS A 84 -7.31 14.41 -2.28
CA LYS A 84 -6.54 14.68 -3.51
C LYS A 84 -5.73 13.46 -3.96
N MET A 85 -5.17 12.72 -3.01
CA MET A 85 -4.40 11.52 -3.32
C MET A 85 -5.30 10.44 -3.94
N LEU A 86 -6.44 10.14 -3.32
CA LEU A 86 -7.43 9.21 -3.86
C LEU A 86 -7.95 9.67 -5.22
N ALA A 87 -8.32 10.95 -5.38
CA ALA A 87 -8.74 11.50 -6.66
C ALA A 87 -7.69 11.25 -7.75
N GLY A 88 -6.40 11.41 -7.44
CA GLY A 88 -5.29 11.11 -8.35
C GLY A 88 -5.18 9.64 -8.77
N LEU A 89 -5.60 8.69 -7.93
CA LEU A 89 -5.68 7.27 -8.29
C LEU A 89 -6.84 6.97 -9.23
N LEU A 90 -7.94 7.72 -9.11
CA LEU A 90 -9.17 7.55 -9.88
C LEU A 90 -9.08 8.18 -11.29
N ILE A 91 -8.06 9.01 -11.58
CA ILE A 91 -7.86 9.57 -12.92
C ILE A 91 -7.61 8.43 -13.91
N PRO A 92 -8.42 8.33 -15.00
CA PRO A 92 -8.24 7.32 -16.03
C PRO A 92 -6.82 7.31 -16.57
N THR A 93 -6.26 6.12 -16.72
CA THR A 93 -4.99 5.99 -17.45
C THR A 93 -5.32 6.07 -18.93
N LEU A 94 -5.34 7.28 -19.50
CA LEU A 94 -5.38 7.44 -20.96
C LEU A 94 -4.19 6.65 -21.51
N GLY A 95 -4.45 5.72 -22.44
CA GLY A 95 -3.39 5.04 -23.17
C GLY A 95 -2.46 6.11 -23.73
N ASN A 96 -1.16 6.00 -23.44
CA ASN A 96 -0.19 6.99 -23.90
C ASN A 96 -0.40 7.24 -25.41
N PRO A 97 -0.62 8.49 -25.86
CA PRO A 97 -0.29 8.80 -27.24
C PRO A 97 1.21 8.50 -27.41
N PRO A 98 1.65 7.96 -28.56
CA PRO A 98 3.08 7.81 -28.81
C PRO A 98 3.74 9.18 -28.62
N THR A 99 4.73 9.23 -27.75
CA THR A 99 5.51 10.43 -27.46
C THR A 99 6.13 10.93 -28.76
N THR A 100 5.51 11.90 -29.42
CA THR A 100 6.20 12.68 -30.42
C THR A 100 7.27 13.46 -29.67
N GLN A 101 8.53 13.11 -29.93
CA GLN A 101 9.68 13.89 -29.51
C GLN A 101 9.59 15.26 -30.18
N SER A 102 8.88 16.21 -29.57
CA SER A 102 9.11 17.63 -29.87
C SER A 102 10.30 18.07 -29.04
N GLN A 103 11.46 18.08 -29.69
CA GLN A 103 12.63 18.81 -29.22
C GLN A 103 12.23 20.29 -29.04
N SER A 104 12.05 20.71 -27.80
CA SER A 104 12.16 22.13 -27.45
C SER A 104 13.16 22.25 -26.30
N ASN A 105 14.40 22.53 -26.70
CA ASN A 105 15.46 22.95 -25.80
C ASN A 105 15.07 24.28 -25.15
N THR A 106 14.47 24.22 -23.96
CA THR A 106 14.49 25.34 -23.01
C THR A 106 15.06 24.82 -21.71
N ALA A 107 16.29 25.25 -21.43
CA ALA A 107 17.03 24.95 -20.22
C ALA A 107 16.23 25.40 -18.99
N ARG A 108 15.55 24.44 -18.34
CA ARG A 108 15.00 24.66 -17.01
C ARG A 108 16.15 24.64 -16.02
N LYS A 109 16.48 25.80 -15.46
CA LYS A 109 17.29 25.94 -14.26
C LYS A 109 16.72 24.99 -13.19
N SER A 110 17.44 23.93 -12.88
CA SER A 110 17.16 23.07 -11.75
C SER A 110 17.44 23.83 -10.46
N SER A 111 16.44 24.53 -9.94
CA SER A 111 16.43 24.82 -8.50
C SER A 111 16.11 23.51 -7.80
N GLN A 112 17.15 22.83 -7.30
CA GLN A 112 17.01 21.75 -6.33
C GLN A 112 16.49 22.35 -5.02
N THR A 113 15.18 22.61 -4.97
CA THR A 113 14.43 22.54 -3.72
C THR A 113 13.96 21.10 -3.64
N THR A 114 14.59 20.30 -2.77
CA THR A 114 14.08 18.97 -2.40
C THR A 114 12.79 19.16 -1.61
N SER A 115 11.72 19.51 -2.31
CA SER A 115 10.38 19.41 -1.74
C SER A 115 10.12 17.92 -1.50
N PHE A 116 10.07 17.54 -0.22
CA PHE A 116 9.58 16.22 0.14
C PHE A 116 8.18 16.07 -0.46
N SER A 117 8.04 15.18 -1.44
CA SER A 117 6.76 14.96 -2.12
C SER A 117 5.76 14.34 -1.15
N SER A 118 4.46 14.59 -1.36
CA SER A 118 3.37 13.85 -0.72
C SER A 118 3.25 12.40 -1.23
N ILE A 119 2.57 11.52 -0.50
CA ILE A 119 2.27 10.13 -0.91
C ILE A 119 1.37 10.15 -2.16
N ARG A 120 1.67 9.32 -3.17
CA ARG A 120 0.95 9.31 -4.47
C ARG A 120 0.51 7.94 -4.97
N THR A 121 0.83 6.87 -4.25
CA THR A 121 0.55 5.50 -4.71
C THR A 121 -0.28 4.75 -3.69
N LEU A 122 -1.18 3.90 -4.19
CA LEU A 122 -2.03 3.06 -3.34
C LEU A 122 -1.22 2.17 -2.40
N ARG A 123 -0.13 1.58 -2.90
CA ARG A 123 0.79 0.76 -2.10
C ARG A 123 1.37 1.54 -0.92
N MET A 124 1.80 2.77 -1.13
CA MET A 124 2.41 3.57 -0.08
C MET A 124 1.37 4.02 0.96
N LEU A 125 0.17 4.43 0.53
CA LEU A 125 -0.92 4.71 1.46
C LEU A 125 -1.27 3.47 2.29
N TYR A 126 -1.38 2.31 1.63
CA TYR A 126 -1.70 1.07 2.32
C TYR A 126 -0.64 0.71 3.36
N ILE A 127 0.65 0.79 3.02
CA ILE A 127 1.75 0.57 3.97
C ILE A 127 1.67 1.54 5.14
N LEU A 128 1.44 2.84 4.88
CA LEU A 128 1.24 3.84 5.94
C LEU A 128 0.11 3.42 6.89
N CYS A 129 -1.05 3.02 6.35
CA CYS A 129 -2.21 2.63 7.16
C CYS A 129 -2.00 1.31 7.92
N LYS A 130 -1.18 0.38 7.41
CA LYS A 130 -0.85 -0.88 8.10
C LYS A 130 0.14 -0.68 9.24
N ASN A 131 0.98 0.34 9.18
CA ASN A 131 1.97 0.67 10.22
C ASN A 131 1.45 1.65 11.28
N LYS A 132 0.14 1.92 11.32
CA LYS A 132 -0.51 2.79 12.29
C LYS A 132 -1.75 2.13 12.89
N GLN A 133 -2.12 2.53 14.10
CA GLN A 133 -3.35 2.11 14.76
C GLN A 133 -4.57 2.79 14.13
N ILE A 134 -5.75 2.17 14.25
CA ILE A 134 -6.96 2.65 13.58
C ILE A 134 -7.46 4.03 14.05
N ASN A 135 -7.06 4.45 15.25
CA ASN A 135 -7.39 5.75 15.83
C ASN A 135 -6.27 6.79 15.67
N ASP A 136 -5.12 6.38 15.13
CA ASP A 136 -4.04 7.32 14.83
C ASP A 136 -4.47 8.25 13.69
N GLU A 137 -3.76 9.38 13.59
CA GLU A 137 -3.93 10.33 12.51
C GLU A 137 -2.69 10.41 11.62
N TYR A 138 -2.91 10.87 10.39
CA TYR A 138 -1.87 11.32 9.47
C TYR A 138 -2.35 12.57 8.74
N ASN A 139 -1.73 13.71 9.03
CA ASN A 139 -2.16 15.05 8.61
C ASN A 139 -3.66 15.31 8.88
N GLY A 140 -4.13 15.00 10.09
CA GLY A 140 -5.53 15.17 10.50
C GLY A 140 -6.52 14.14 9.94
N ASN A 141 -6.06 13.15 9.16
CA ASN A 141 -6.90 12.06 8.67
C ASN A 141 -6.78 10.84 9.57
N ILE A 142 -7.90 10.39 10.15
CA ILE A 142 -7.96 9.18 10.98
C ILE A 142 -7.71 7.95 10.10
N ILE A 143 -6.74 7.10 10.49
CA ILE A 143 -6.31 5.92 9.74
C ILE A 143 -7.47 4.97 9.47
N GLY A 144 -8.27 4.67 10.49
CA GLY A 144 -9.44 3.81 10.40
C GLY A 144 -10.62 4.41 9.62
N ARG A 145 -10.51 5.65 9.13
CA ARG A 145 -11.43 6.23 8.13
C ARG A 145 -10.86 6.20 6.71
N MET A 146 -9.54 6.10 6.56
CA MET A 146 -8.87 5.99 5.26
C MET A 146 -8.85 4.55 4.73
N LEU A 147 -8.49 3.58 5.59
CA LEU A 147 -8.41 2.15 5.24
C LEU A 147 -9.46 1.34 6.01
N LEU A 148 -10.33 0.65 5.28
CA LEU A 148 -11.15 -0.44 5.79
C LEU A 148 -10.38 -1.76 5.71
N ASP A 149 -10.04 -2.32 6.86
CA ASP A 149 -9.58 -3.70 7.05
C ASP A 149 -10.33 -4.33 8.24
N ASN A 150 -9.95 -5.54 8.67
CA ASN A 150 -10.61 -6.18 9.82
C ASN A 150 -10.48 -5.36 11.13
N ARG A 151 -9.44 -4.54 11.28
CA ARG A 151 -9.21 -3.72 12.49
C ARG A 151 -10.16 -2.53 12.52
N SER A 152 -10.35 -1.87 11.38
CA SER A 152 -11.16 -0.64 11.28
C SER A 152 -12.63 -0.88 10.96
N GLN A 153 -13.04 -2.12 10.69
CA GLN A 153 -14.45 -2.50 10.47
C GLN A 153 -15.44 -1.87 11.48
N PRO A 154 -15.19 -1.83 12.81
CA PRO A 154 -16.11 -1.22 13.76
C PRO A 154 -16.40 0.27 13.50
N ILE A 155 -15.46 1.00 12.89
CA ILE A 155 -15.61 2.43 12.52
C ILE A 155 -16.61 2.57 11.37
N PHE A 156 -16.60 1.63 10.41
CA PHE A 156 -17.49 1.62 9.26
C PHE A 156 -18.87 1.02 9.56
N PHE A 157 -19.00 0.16 10.57
CA PHE A 157 -20.23 -0.59 10.86
C PHE A 157 -21.48 0.29 11.00
N LYS A 158 -21.36 1.46 11.66
CA LYS A 158 -22.52 2.34 11.91
C LYS A 158 -23.01 3.09 10.68
N LYS A 159 -22.11 3.44 9.76
CA LYS A 159 -22.41 4.31 8.62
C LYS A 159 -22.43 3.58 7.29
N GLY A 160 -21.82 2.40 7.19
CA GLY A 160 -21.50 1.76 5.92
C GLY A 160 -20.25 2.37 5.29
N VAL A 161 -19.87 1.83 4.13
CA VAL A 161 -18.70 2.26 3.35
C VAL A 161 -19.18 3.21 2.26
N PHE A 162 -19.23 4.50 2.57
CA PHE A 162 -19.70 5.53 1.64
C PHE A 162 -18.63 6.59 1.40
N GLY A 163 -18.48 7.00 0.14
CA GLY A 163 -17.51 7.99 -0.27
C GLY A 163 -16.10 7.41 -0.45
N ASN A 164 -15.09 8.27 -0.34
CA ASN A 164 -13.71 7.93 -0.65
C ASN A 164 -13.09 7.06 0.45
N ALA A 165 -12.67 5.86 0.08
CA ALA A 165 -12.02 4.93 1.00
C ALA A 165 -11.11 3.95 0.27
N VAL A 166 -10.12 3.45 0.98
CA VAL A 166 -9.33 2.28 0.59
C VAL A 166 -9.83 1.05 1.34
N ILE A 167 -9.94 -0.08 0.66
CA ILE A 167 -10.46 -1.32 1.22
C ILE A 167 -9.45 -2.45 1.01
N GLU A 168 -9.04 -3.08 2.10
CA GLU A 168 -8.37 -4.38 2.10
C GLU A 168 -9.42 -5.49 2.08
N CYS A 169 -9.39 -6.35 1.07
CA CYS A 169 -10.40 -7.38 0.86
C CYS A 169 -9.81 -8.60 0.16
N ILE A 170 -10.63 -9.62 -0.02
CA ILE A 170 -10.30 -10.83 -0.78
C ILE A 170 -11.19 -10.97 -2.00
N SER A 171 -10.62 -11.41 -3.12
CA SER A 171 -11.38 -11.74 -4.33
C SER A 171 -12.35 -12.91 -4.08
N TRP A 172 -13.53 -12.85 -4.70
CA TRP A 172 -14.58 -13.86 -4.51
C TRP A 172 -15.08 -14.46 -5.83
N LYS A 173 -15.51 -13.65 -6.80
CA LYS A 173 -16.00 -14.11 -8.11
C LYS A 173 -15.94 -12.99 -9.13
N TYR A 174 -16.21 -13.30 -10.39
CA TYR A 174 -16.38 -12.32 -11.46
C TYR A 174 -17.60 -12.68 -12.32
N ASP A 175 -18.11 -11.69 -13.05
CA ASP A 175 -19.19 -11.82 -14.04
C ASP A 175 -18.67 -11.33 -15.39
N GLU A 176 -18.54 -12.25 -16.34
CA GLU A 176 -18.00 -11.95 -17.67
C GLU A 176 -18.94 -11.09 -18.50
N THR A 177 -20.26 -11.24 -18.33
CA THR A 177 -21.25 -10.50 -19.13
C THR A 177 -21.33 -9.05 -18.67
N LYS A 178 -21.24 -8.82 -17.36
CA LYS A 178 -21.31 -7.48 -16.77
C LYS A 178 -19.95 -6.81 -16.63
N HIS A 179 -18.86 -7.54 -16.88
CA HIS A 179 -17.50 -7.12 -16.56
C HIS A 179 -17.39 -6.63 -15.11
N GLU A 180 -17.89 -7.44 -14.16
CA GLU A 180 -17.84 -7.12 -12.72
C GLU A 180 -16.87 -8.06 -11.99
N ILE A 181 -16.14 -7.53 -11.01
CA ILE A 181 -15.37 -8.33 -10.06
C ILE A 181 -15.96 -8.13 -8.67
N TRP A 182 -16.19 -9.23 -7.97
CA TRP A 182 -16.75 -9.25 -6.63
C TRP A 182 -15.67 -9.63 -5.63
N ALA A 183 -15.55 -8.82 -4.59
CA ALA A 183 -14.64 -9.02 -3.46
C ALA A 183 -15.42 -8.98 -2.15
N ARG A 184 -14.80 -9.42 -1.06
CA ARG A 184 -15.39 -9.41 0.28
C ARG A 184 -14.36 -9.04 1.33
N LEU A 185 -14.80 -8.42 2.42
CA LEU A 185 -13.93 -8.34 3.59
C LEU A 185 -13.59 -9.76 4.05
N GLN A 186 -12.42 -9.98 4.66
CA GLN A 186 -11.96 -11.33 5.03
C GLN A 186 -12.93 -12.05 5.97
N ASN A 187 -13.54 -11.31 6.91
CA ASN A 187 -14.60 -11.82 7.78
C ASN A 187 -16.00 -11.88 7.14
N GLN A 188 -16.10 -11.60 5.84
CA GLN A 188 -17.32 -11.63 5.01
C GLN A 188 -18.44 -10.69 5.43
N SER A 189 -18.18 -9.73 6.32
CA SER A 189 -19.18 -8.75 6.77
C SER A 189 -19.60 -7.76 5.70
N TYR A 190 -18.76 -7.54 4.68
CA TYR A 190 -19.01 -6.67 3.54
C TYR A 190 -18.72 -7.36 2.22
N THR A 191 -19.51 -7.01 1.20
CA THR A 191 -19.29 -7.39 -0.19
C THR A 191 -19.07 -6.14 -1.04
N PHE A 192 -18.09 -6.21 -1.92
CA PHE A 192 -17.67 -5.11 -2.79
C PHE A 192 -17.82 -5.54 -4.25
N VAL A 193 -18.47 -4.70 -5.06
CA VAL A 193 -18.67 -4.91 -6.49
C VAL A 193 -17.87 -3.87 -7.25
N LEU A 194 -16.89 -4.33 -8.02
CA LEU A 194 -16.05 -3.51 -8.87
C LEU A 194 -16.64 -3.52 -10.27
N LYS A 195 -17.08 -2.37 -10.72
CA LYS A 195 -17.48 -2.12 -12.11
C LYS A 195 -16.31 -1.45 -12.82
N PHE A 196 -16.17 -1.69 -14.12
CA PHE A 196 -15.03 -1.20 -14.88
C PHE A 196 -15.49 -0.24 -15.96
N GLU A 197 -14.79 0.88 -16.08
CA GLU A 197 -15.07 1.88 -17.12
C GLU A 197 -14.81 1.32 -18.53
N HIS A 198 -13.83 0.41 -18.65
CA HIS A 198 -13.43 -0.20 -19.91
C HIS A 198 -13.21 -1.71 -19.78
N THR A 199 -13.61 -2.46 -20.81
CA THR A 199 -13.45 -3.92 -20.89
C THR A 199 -11.97 -4.34 -20.76
N ASP A 200 -11.04 -3.62 -21.40
CA ASP A 200 -9.62 -3.94 -21.32
C ASP A 200 -9.08 -3.79 -19.88
N LEU A 201 -9.60 -2.82 -19.13
CA LEU A 201 -9.22 -2.63 -17.74
C LEU A 201 -9.72 -3.79 -16.87
N TYR A 202 -10.96 -4.23 -17.08
CA TYR A 202 -11.50 -5.45 -16.46
C TYR A 202 -10.61 -6.66 -16.75
N GLN A 203 -10.26 -6.91 -18.02
CA GLN A 203 -9.41 -8.05 -18.39
C GLN A 203 -8.02 -7.98 -17.74
N ASN A 204 -7.40 -6.81 -17.74
CA ASN A 204 -6.09 -6.59 -17.10
C ASN A 204 -6.13 -6.87 -15.59
N ILE A 205 -7.16 -6.38 -14.88
CA ILE A 205 -7.28 -6.60 -13.44
C ILE A 205 -7.65 -8.05 -13.12
N LYS A 206 -8.51 -8.67 -13.93
CA LYS A 206 -8.82 -10.10 -13.80
C LYS A 206 -7.56 -10.97 -13.95
N GLN A 207 -6.72 -10.68 -14.94
CA GLN A 207 -5.43 -11.36 -15.12
C GLN A 207 -4.46 -11.11 -13.96
N LEU A 208 -4.40 -9.89 -13.42
CA LEU A 208 -3.62 -9.58 -12.22
C LEU A 208 -4.03 -10.47 -11.05
N ILE A 209 -5.34 -10.61 -10.81
CA ILE A 209 -5.86 -11.47 -9.75
C ILE A 209 -5.51 -12.94 -10.02
N GLN A 210 -5.72 -13.41 -11.25
CA GLN A 210 -5.40 -14.79 -11.64
C GLN A 210 -3.91 -15.13 -11.48
N LYS A 211 -3.01 -14.16 -11.69
CA LYS A 211 -1.57 -14.35 -11.47
C LYS A 211 -1.20 -14.54 -9.99
N HIS A 212 -1.98 -13.95 -9.08
CA HIS A 212 -1.79 -14.06 -7.63
C HIS A 212 -2.70 -15.12 -6.99
N ALA A 213 -3.49 -15.82 -7.82
CA ALA A 213 -4.37 -16.89 -7.37
C ALA A 213 -3.58 -18.08 -6.80
N PRO A 214 -3.95 -18.60 -5.62
CA PRO A 214 -3.44 -19.89 -5.17
C PRO A 214 -3.94 -21.00 -6.09
N ALA A 215 -3.10 -21.99 -6.38
CA ALA A 215 -3.44 -23.13 -7.24
C ALA A 215 -4.72 -23.86 -6.77
N THR A 216 -4.96 -23.88 -5.46
CA THR A 216 -6.08 -24.59 -4.83
C THR A 216 -7.44 -23.93 -5.01
N TYR A 217 -7.49 -22.59 -5.03
CA TYR A 217 -8.76 -21.85 -5.00
C TYR A 217 -8.98 -20.95 -6.22
N GLY A 218 -8.00 -20.88 -7.13
CA GLY A 218 -8.07 -20.09 -8.34
C GLY A 218 -8.36 -18.62 -8.01
N PHE A 219 -9.33 -18.02 -8.70
CA PHE A 219 -9.68 -16.61 -8.55
C PHE A 219 -10.09 -16.18 -7.13
N LYS A 220 -10.36 -17.11 -6.21
CA LYS A 220 -10.81 -16.82 -4.83
C LYS A 220 -9.64 -16.58 -3.89
N ASN A 221 -9.89 -15.78 -2.85
CA ASN A 221 -8.99 -15.57 -1.71
C ASN A 221 -7.67 -14.90 -2.08
N VAL A 222 -7.61 -14.18 -3.20
CA VAL A 222 -6.48 -13.28 -3.51
C VAL A 222 -6.69 -12.01 -2.72
N GLN A 223 -5.69 -11.61 -1.92
CA GLN A 223 -5.76 -10.36 -1.17
C GLN A 223 -5.64 -9.18 -2.14
N LEU A 224 -6.51 -8.19 -1.97
CA LEU A 224 -6.59 -7.00 -2.79
C LEU A 224 -6.68 -5.76 -1.90
N VAL A 225 -6.08 -4.68 -2.39
CA VAL A 225 -6.31 -3.33 -1.86
C VAL A 225 -6.93 -2.49 -2.96
N ILE A 226 -8.06 -1.86 -2.66
CA ILE A 226 -8.90 -1.18 -3.64
C ILE A 226 -9.20 0.24 -3.17
N ALA A 227 -8.80 1.22 -3.96
CA ALA A 227 -9.17 2.62 -3.80
C ALA A 227 -10.41 2.95 -4.66
N GLY A 228 -11.40 3.58 -4.05
CA GLY A 228 -12.62 3.93 -4.75
C GLY A 228 -13.47 4.96 -4.02
N THR A 229 -14.43 5.49 -4.76
CA THR A 229 -15.58 6.20 -4.21
C THR A 229 -16.73 5.21 -4.12
N TRP A 230 -17.14 4.88 -2.91
CA TRP A 230 -18.04 3.77 -2.64
C TRP A 230 -19.50 4.21 -2.50
N PHE A 231 -20.39 3.47 -3.16
CA PHE A 231 -21.83 3.68 -3.18
C PHE A 231 -22.57 2.41 -2.77
N LYS A 232 -23.85 2.53 -2.42
CA LYS A 232 -24.69 1.37 -2.07
C LYS A 232 -24.98 0.54 -3.33
N TYR A 233 -24.75 -0.78 -3.27
CA TYR A 233 -25.10 -1.67 -4.37
C TYR A 233 -26.56 -2.12 -4.29
N GLN A 234 -27.40 -1.72 -5.26
CA GLN A 234 -28.77 -2.23 -5.46
C GLN A 234 -29.64 -2.31 -4.20
N ASN A 235 -29.51 -1.34 -3.30
CA ASN A 235 -30.18 -1.33 -2.00
C ASN A 235 -29.90 -2.51 -1.05
N LYS A 236 -28.93 -3.37 -1.34
CA LYS A 236 -28.55 -4.50 -0.48
C LYS A 236 -27.76 -4.02 0.73
N PHE A 237 -28.06 -4.60 1.88
CA PHE A 237 -27.33 -4.33 3.12
C PHE A 237 -25.87 -4.83 2.99
N ASN A 238 -24.92 -4.04 3.48
CA ASN A 238 -23.47 -4.36 3.45
C ASN A 238 -22.88 -4.70 2.08
N HIS A 239 -23.54 -4.28 0.99
CA HIS A 239 -23.00 -4.38 -0.36
C HIS A 239 -22.70 -2.99 -0.90
N PHE A 240 -21.46 -2.79 -1.35
CA PHE A 240 -20.99 -1.52 -1.86
C PHE A 240 -20.37 -1.70 -3.24
N GLU A 241 -20.43 -0.64 -4.05
CA GLU A 241 -19.87 -0.63 -5.40
C GLU A 241 -18.98 0.58 -5.64
N THR A 242 -18.02 0.42 -6.53
CA THR A 242 -17.18 1.49 -7.07
C THR A 242 -16.94 1.26 -8.56
N ILE A 243 -16.63 2.34 -9.27
CA ILE A 243 -16.12 2.28 -10.64
C ILE A 243 -14.59 2.27 -10.60
N ILE A 244 -14.01 1.38 -11.38
CA ILE A 244 -12.57 1.26 -11.63
C ILE A 244 -12.29 1.85 -13.01
N ALA A 245 -11.64 3.00 -13.01
CA ALA A 245 -11.23 3.80 -14.17
C ALA A 245 -9.72 3.66 -14.45
N SER A 246 -8.95 3.22 -13.47
CA SER A 246 -7.49 3.19 -13.54
C SER A 246 -6.88 1.95 -12.89
N LYS A 247 -5.79 1.43 -13.48
CA LYS A 247 -5.00 0.34 -12.88
C LYS A 247 -4.40 0.74 -11.51
N LYS A 248 -4.30 2.05 -11.23
CA LYS A 248 -3.76 2.59 -9.97
C LYS A 248 -4.71 2.37 -8.78
N GLN A 249 -5.98 2.08 -9.02
CA GLN A 249 -6.99 1.88 -7.98
C GLN A 249 -6.90 0.50 -7.32
N ILE A 250 -6.19 -0.45 -7.90
CA ILE A 250 -6.17 -1.83 -7.40
C ILE A 250 -4.75 -2.36 -7.39
N ILE A 251 -4.37 -2.99 -6.27
CA ILE A 251 -3.18 -3.84 -6.18
C ILE A 251 -3.55 -5.19 -5.61
N ALA A 252 -2.91 -6.25 -6.11
CA ALA A 252 -2.83 -7.52 -5.43
C ALA A 252 -1.65 -7.48 -4.46
N VAL A 253 -1.83 -8.06 -3.28
CA VAL A 253 -0.97 -7.85 -2.11
C VAL A 253 -0.44 -9.14 -1.52
#